data_AF-A0AAW7ZGW8-F1
#
_entry.id   AF-A0AAW7ZGW8-F1
#
_cell.length_a   1.000
_cell.length_b   1.000
_cell.length_c   1.000
_cell.angle_alpha   90.00
_cell.angle_beta   90.00
_cell.angle_gamma   90.00
#
_symmetry.space_group_name_H-M   'P 1'
#
loop_
_entity.id
_entity.type
_entity.pdbx_description
1 polymer ?
#
loop_
_entity_poly.entity_id
_entity_poly.type
_entity_poly.pdbx_seq_one_letter_code
_entity_poly.pdbx_strand_id
1 'polypeptide(L)' 'MWTVVFIAPNKREAERLQQALTQEGLLVKLRNIGLPSANDNNSVEILVPESEVDEALEVINTI' A
#
# COMPACT_ATOMS: atom_id res chain seq x y z
N MET A 1 -7.62 -9.01 -10.78
CA MET A 1 -6.91 -7.78 -11.19
C MET A 1 -6.22 -7.19 -9.95
N TRP A 2 -5.21 -6.33 -10.08
CA TRP A 2 -4.62 -5.59 -8.93
C TRP A 2 -5.18 -4.17 -8.92
N THR A 3 -5.65 -3.73 -7.76
CA THR A 3 -6.34 -2.44 -7.58
C THR A 3 -5.57 -1.59 -6.57
N VAL A 4 -5.40 -0.30 -6.87
CA VAL A 4 -4.79 0.66 -5.94
C VAL A 4 -5.83 1.03 -4.88
N VAL A 5 -5.52 0.77 -3.61
CA VAL A 5 -6.41 1.10 -2.48
C VAL A 5 -5.93 2.30 -1.68
N PHE A 6 -4.63 2.62 -1.76
CA PHE A 6 -4.05 3.76 -1.05
C PHE A 6 -2.79 4.27 -1.75
N ILE A 7 -2.47 5.55 -1.56
CA ILE A 7 -1.23 6.17 -2.01
C ILE A 7 -0.52 6.77 -0.79
N ALA A 8 0.52 6.08 -0.34
CA ALA A 8 1.33 6.54 0.77
C ALA A 8 2.28 7.68 0.32
N PRO A 9 2.55 8.69 1.17
CA PRO A 9 3.38 9.84 0.81
C PRO A 9 4.88 9.50 0.70
N ASN A 10 5.32 8.42 1.34
CA ASN A 10 6.71 7.94 1.31
C ASN A 10 6.74 6.41 1.48
N LYS A 11 7.92 5.83 1.26
CA LYS A 11 8.10 4.37 1.34
C LYS A 11 7.85 3.82 2.75
N ARG A 12 8.27 4.55 3.79
CA ARG A 12 8.13 4.11 5.19
C ARG A 12 6.67 3.89 5.59
N GLU A 13 5.79 4.83 5.26
CA GLU A 13 4.35 4.68 5.53
C GLU A 13 3.74 3.56 4.66
N ALA A 14 4.22 3.39 3.43
CA ALA A 14 3.78 2.30 2.56
C ALA A 14 4.14 0.92 3.13
N GLU A 15 5.35 0.77 3.66
CA GLU A 15 5.82 -0.47 4.30
C GLU A 15 5.06 -0.75 5.61
N ARG A 16 4.73 0.29 6.40
CA ARG A 16 3.89 0.15 7.60
C ARG A 16 2.51 -0.40 7.24
N LEU A 17 1.85 0.19 6.24
CA LEU A 17 0.54 -0.26 5.78
C LEU A 17 0.59 -1.65 5.15
N GLN A 18 1.64 -1.96 4.37
CA GLN A 18 1.88 -3.30 3.85
C GLN A 18 1.96 -4.33 4.97
N GLN A 19 2.72 -4.05 6.03
CA GLN A 19 2.85 -4.97 7.16
C GLN A 19 1.52 -5.21 7.86
N ALA A 20 0.74 -4.16 8.12
CA ALA A 20 -0.57 -4.29 8.74
C ALA A 20 -1.53 -5.14 7.89
N LEU A 21 -1.63 -4.84 6.59
CA LEU A 21 -2.47 -5.60 5.66
C LEU A 21 -2.01 -7.06 5.51
N THR A 22 -0.69 -7.30 5.47
CA THR A 22 -0.14 -8.67 5.37
C THR A 22 -0.35 -9.47 6.66
N GLN A 23 -0.40 -8.82 7.83
CA GLN A 23 -0.73 -9.48 9.11
C GLN A 23 -2.17 -10.00 9.15
N GLU A 24 -3.08 -9.29 8.49
CA GLU A 24 -4.48 -9.73 8.30
C GLU A 24 -4.63 -10.82 7.23
N GLY A 25 -3.53 -11.21 6.57
CA GLY A 25 -3.51 -12.26 5.56
C GLY A 25 -3.77 -11.79 4.12
N LEU A 26 -3.82 -10.47 3.88
CA LEU A 26 -4.08 -9.89 2.56
C LEU A 26 -2.81 -9.88 1.70
N LEU A 27 -2.99 -9.98 0.38
CA LEU A 27 -1.90 -9.86 -0.58
C LEU A 27 -1.66 -8.40 -0.94
N VAL A 28 -0.44 -7.91 -0.72
CA VAL A 28 -0.10 -6.51 -0.94
C VAL A 28 1.10 -6.35 -1.86
N LYS A 29 0.96 -5.47 -2.84
CA LYS A 29 2.04 -5.06 -3.73
C LYS A 29 2.27 -3.56 -3.61
N LEU A 30 3.53 -3.17 -3.41
CA LEU A 30 3.93 -1.76 -3.43
C LEU A 30 4.41 -1.36 -4.82
N ARG A 31 4.02 -0.18 -5.29
CA ARG A 31 4.52 0.42 -6.53
C ARG A 31 4.93 1.85 -6.29
N ASN A 32 6.22 2.14 -6.42
CA ASN A 32 6.74 3.50 -6.31
C ASN A 32 6.25 4.35 -7.50
N ILE A 33 5.82 5.57 -7.19
CA ILE A 33 5.51 6.60 -8.18
C ILE A 33 6.75 7.50 -8.32
N GLY A 34 7.25 7.63 -9.55
CA GLY A 34 8.35 8.55 -9.90
C GLY A 34 9.74 7.91 -9.97
N LEU A 35 10.70 8.69 -10.49
CA LEU A 35 12.09 8.27 -10.65
C LEU A 35 12.75 8.07 -9.27
N PRO A 36 13.60 7.04 -9.07
CA PRO A 36 14.37 6.84 -7.84
C PRO A 36 15.37 7.97 -7.67
N SER A 37 14.87 9.10 -7.17
CA SER A 37 15.67 10.25 -6.79
C SER A 37 16.13 10.02 -5.35
N ALA A 38 17.33 10.46 -4.99
CA ALA A 38 17.98 10.17 -3.72
C ALA A 38 17.26 10.66 -2.44
N ASN A 39 16.02 11.13 -2.56
CA ASN A 39 15.18 11.60 -1.48
C ASN A 39 13.98 10.66 -1.38
N ASP A 40 13.81 9.97 -0.25
CA ASP A 40 12.81 8.91 0.03
C ASP A 40 11.33 9.42 0.01
N ASN A 41 11.09 10.59 -0.57
CA ASN A 41 9.82 11.31 -0.65
C ASN A 41 8.99 10.91 -1.89
N ASN A 42 9.28 9.78 -2.50
CA ASN A 42 8.46 9.28 -3.59
C ASN A 42 7.21 8.62 -3.02
N SER A 43 6.05 9.06 -3.49
CA SER A 43 4.78 8.42 -3.15
C SER A 43 4.75 6.98 -3.62
N VAL A 44 4.06 6.12 -2.89
CA VAL A 44 4.00 4.67 -3.15
C VAL A 44 2.54 4.24 -3.16
N GLU A 45 2.13 3.64 -4.27
CA GLU A 45 0.83 2.99 -4.38
C GLU A 45 0.86 1.66 -3.64
N ILE A 46 -0.21 1.42 -2.91
CA ILE A 46 -0.50 0.16 -2.24
C ILE A 46 -1.60 -0.51 -3.04
N LEU A 47 -1.28 -1.70 -3.56
CA LEU A 47 -2.18 -2.48 -4.40
C LEU A 47 -2.54 -3.79 -3.70
N VAL A 48 -3.80 -4.20 -3.86
CA VAL A 48 -4.32 -5.51 -3.42
C VAL A 48 -5.08 -6.18 -4.57
N PRO A 49 -5.32 -7.50 -4.55
CA PRO A 49 -6.27 -8.16 -5.43
C PRO A 49 -7.65 -7.48 -5.36
N GLU A 50 -8.31 -7.35 -6.51
CA GLU A 50 -9.67 -6.77 -6.58
C GLU A 50 -10.66 -7.42 -5.61
N SER A 51 -10.53 -8.72 -5.34
CA SER A 51 -11.36 -9.47 -4.40
C SER A 51 -11.14 -9.09 -2.93
N GLU A 52 -10.04 -8.43 -2.61
CA GLU A 52 -9.59 -8.10 -1.24
C GLU A 52 -9.70 -6.59 -0.95
N VAL A 53 -10.29 -5.81 -1.85
CA VAL A 53 -10.35 -4.34 -1.75
C VAL A 53 -11.14 -3.88 -0.53
N ASP A 54 -12.32 -4.44 -0.29
CA ASP A 54 -13.16 -4.07 0.86
C ASP A 54 -12.47 -4.37 2.19
N GLU A 55 -11.88 -5.56 2.33
CA GLU A 55 -11.13 -5.97 3.54
C GLU A 55 -9.91 -5.06 3.76
N ALA A 56 -9.15 -4.77 2.70
CA ALA A 56 -8.01 -3.87 2.80
C ALA A 56 -8.41 -2.46 3.24
N LEU A 57 -9.53 -1.92 2.74
CA LEU A 57 -10.04 -0.61 3.14
C LEU A 57 -10.50 -0.59 4.61
N GLU A 58 -11.09 -1.67 5.12
CA GLU A 58 -11.47 -1.79 6.53
C GLU A 58 -10.25 -1.69 7.45
N VAL A 59 -9.18 -2.43 7.10
CA VAL A 59 -7.91 -2.39 7.84
C VAL A 59 -7.28 -1.00 7.78
N ILE A 60 -7.19 -0.38 6.60
CA ILE A 60 -6.59 0.95 6.43
C ILE A 60 -7.34 2.02 7.25
N ASN A 61 -8.67 1.97 7.30
CA ASN A 61 -9.47 2.94 8.06
C ASN A 61 -9.35 2.79 9.58
N THR A 62 -8.77 1.68 10.06
CA THR A 62 -8.60 1.40 11.49
C THR A 62 -7.21 1.85 12.01
N ILE A 63 -6.30 2.24 11.11
CA ILE A 63 -4.90 2.60 11.42
C ILE A 63 -4.71 4.10 11.70
#